data_AF-W7YXF9-F1
#
_entry.id   AF-W7YXF9-F1
#
_cell.length_a   1.000
_cell.length_b   1.000
_cell.length_c   1.000
_cell.angle_alpha   90.00
_cell.angle_beta   90.00
_cell.angle_gamma   90.00
#
_symmetry.space_group_name_H-M   'P 1'
#
loop_
_entity.id
_entity.type
_entity.pdbx_description
1 polymer ?
#
loop_
_entity_poly.entity_id
_entity_poly.type
_entity_poly.pdbx_seq_one_letter_code
_entity_poly.pdbx_strand_id
1 'polypeptide(L)'
;MLPRTSQTIYGSLLHRSSAGHHVYGDTLYTSEIVLGQPEQWRTLSFEQITTMLLEEISFLEPNAEIRALKRIEFEQMVYNSLQHLTSYLEYALNAKPPAVLDFIYLEQVLLCGHPFHPTPKSLVGFSVSDSSAYSPEFGVASLSAALP
;
A
#
# COMPACT_ATOMS: atom_id res chain seq x y z
N MET A 1 -7.26 18.17 -4.02
CA MET A 1 -8.40 18.41 -3.11
C MET A 1 -9.27 17.18 -3.08
N LEU A 2 -9.61 16.70 -1.89
CA LEU A 2 -10.54 15.61 -1.61
C LEU A 2 -11.95 16.22 -1.53
N PRO A 3 -12.86 15.93 -2.49
CA PRO A 3 -14.11 16.69 -2.65
C PRO A 3 -15.09 16.62 -1.47
N ARG A 4 -15.20 15.48 -0.78
CA ARG A 4 -16.19 15.29 0.30
C ARG A 4 -15.72 15.90 1.60
N THR A 5 -14.42 15.78 1.88
CA THR A 5 -13.81 16.24 3.14
C THR A 5 -13.21 17.64 3.05
N SER A 6 -13.12 18.22 1.84
CA SER A 6 -12.47 19.51 1.57
C SER A 6 -11.00 19.59 2.00
N GLN A 7 -10.36 18.43 2.20
CA GLN A 7 -8.96 18.35 2.57
C GLN A 7 -8.07 18.40 1.32
N THR A 8 -6.84 18.90 1.43
CA THR A 8 -5.89 18.88 0.32
C THR A 8 -4.57 18.26 0.75
N ILE A 9 -4.11 17.31 -0.08
CA ILE A 9 -2.79 16.69 0.01
C ILE A 9 -1.97 17.23 -1.16
N TYR A 10 -0.80 17.76 -0.84
CA TYR A 10 0.18 18.26 -1.79
C TYR A 10 1.41 17.37 -1.79
N GLY A 11 2.09 17.30 -2.92
CA GLY A 11 3.31 16.54 -3.10
C GLY A 11 3.99 16.90 -4.41
N SER A 12 5.25 16.49 -4.57
CA SER A 12 5.93 16.58 -5.85
C SER A 12 5.55 15.40 -6.74
N LEU A 13 5.42 15.65 -8.04
CA LEU A 13 5.24 14.63 -9.06
C LEU A 13 6.55 14.48 -9.81
N LEU A 14 7.29 13.41 -9.54
CA LEU A 14 8.59 13.12 -10.17
C LEU A 14 8.41 12.55 -11.58
N HIS A 15 7.36 11.75 -11.80
CA HIS A 15 7.02 11.23 -13.13
C HIS A 15 5.50 11.26 -13.36
N ARG A 16 5.10 11.87 -14.48
CA ARG A 16 3.72 11.86 -14.97
C ARG A 16 3.57 10.79 -16.06
N SER A 17 2.80 9.75 -15.77
CA SER A 17 2.41 8.73 -16.76
C SER A 17 1.00 8.99 -17.28
N SER A 18 0.76 8.84 -18.59
CA SER A 18 -0.59 8.85 -19.16
C SER A 18 -1.39 7.59 -18.82
N ALA A 19 -0.70 6.51 -18.43
CA ALA A 19 -1.29 5.23 -18.05
C ALA A 19 -1.44 5.07 -16.53
N GLY A 20 -1.32 6.15 -15.75
CA GLY A 20 -1.54 6.14 -14.30
C GLY A 20 -0.35 5.66 -13.44
N HIS A 21 0.76 5.24 -14.04
CA HIS A 21 1.98 4.82 -13.34
C HIS A 21 2.82 6.03 -12.88
N HIS A 22 2.25 6.86 -12.00
CA HIS A 22 2.90 8.06 -11.49
C HIS A 22 4.00 7.71 -10.49
N VAL A 23 5.04 8.56 -10.43
CA VAL A 23 6.03 8.52 -9.35
C VAL A 23 5.92 9.84 -8.59
N TYR A 24 5.62 9.75 -7.30
CA TYR A 24 5.51 10.87 -6.39
C TYR A 24 6.80 11.05 -5.59
N GLY A 25 7.03 12.25 -5.05
CA GLY A 25 8.06 12.46 -4.05
C GLY A 25 7.77 11.71 -2.75
N ASP A 26 8.79 11.63 -1.90
CA ASP A 26 8.74 10.94 -0.61
C ASP A 26 7.97 11.71 0.49
N THR A 27 7.76 13.01 0.29
CA THR A 27 7.17 13.89 1.29
C THR A 27 5.88 14.49 0.76
N LEU A 28 4.80 14.32 1.53
CA LEU A 28 3.49 14.91 1.26
C LEU A 28 3.14 15.92 2.35
N TYR A 29 2.33 16.91 1.98
CA TYR A 29 1.99 18.04 2.83
C TYR A 29 0.50 18.32 2.82
N THR A 30 0.05 19.06 3.82
CA THR A 30 -1.24 19.78 3.76
C THR A 30 -1.01 21.23 4.16
N SER A 31 -1.91 22.10 3.70
CA SER A 31 -1.92 23.50 4.07
C SER A 31 -3.31 23.89 4.58
N GLU A 32 -3.34 24.65 5.66
CA GLU A 32 -4.56 25.26 6.19
C GLU A 32 -4.52 26.74 5.85
N ILE A 33 -5.47 27.18 5.03
CA ILE A 33 -5.64 28.59 4.68
C ILE A 33 -6.62 29.20 5.69
N VAL A 34 -6.09 29.95 6.65
CA VAL A 34 -6.89 30.73 7.60
C VAL A 34 -6.86 32.20 7.16
N LEU A 35 -8.04 32.82 7.06
CA LEU A 35 -8.16 34.21 6.61
C LEU A 35 -7.34 35.15 7.50
N GLY A 36 -6.37 35.85 6.91
CA GLY A 36 -5.50 36.80 7.63
C GLY A 36 -4.26 36.19 8.30
N GLN A 37 -3.98 34.91 8.09
CA GLN A 37 -2.73 34.27 8.53
C GLN A 37 -1.91 33.77 7.32
N PRO A 38 -0.56 33.73 7.44
CA PRO A 38 0.27 33.09 6.43
C PRO A 38 -0.07 31.61 6.34
N GLU A 39 -0.07 31.09 5.11
CA GLU A 39 -0.33 29.67 4.85
C GLU A 39 0.69 28.81 5.61
N GLN A 40 0.20 27.93 6.49
CA GLN A 40 1.03 27.01 7.23
C GLN A 40 1.06 25.66 6.53
N TRP A 41 2.27 25.24 6.16
CA TRP A 41 2.57 23.96 5.56
C TRP A 41 3.00 22.98 6.64
N ARG A 42 2.35 21.80 6.69
CA ARG A 42 2.76 20.70 7.55
C ARG A 42 2.99 19.43 6.73
N THR A 43 4.04 18.70 7.07
CA THR A 43 4.27 17.35 6.52
C THR A 43 3.21 16.39 7.04
N LEU A 44 2.74 15.50 6.18
CA LEU A 44 1.79 14.45 6.53
C LEU A 44 2.52 13.12 6.75
N SER A 45 2.14 12.40 7.81
CA SER A 45 2.56 11.02 8.02
C SER A 45 1.72 10.04 7.18
N PHE A 46 2.19 8.79 7.06
CA PHE A 46 1.45 7.72 6.37
C PHE A 46 0.05 7.51 6.97
N GLU A 47 -0.06 7.54 8.29
CA GLU A 47 -1.31 7.37 9.03
C GLU A 47 -2.28 8.51 8.74
N GLN A 48 -1.77 9.75 8.66
CA GLN A 48 -2.57 10.92 8.32
C GLN A 48 -3.08 10.84 6.88
N ILE A 49 -2.21 10.52 5.92
CA ILE A 49 -2.59 10.35 4.50
C ILE A 49 -3.67 9.26 4.38
N THR A 50 -3.44 8.10 5.01
CA THR A 50 -4.37 6.97 5.00
C THR A 50 -5.72 7.38 5.58
N THR A 51 -5.73 8.06 6.74
CA THR A 51 -6.95 8.57 7.37
C THR A 51 -7.71 9.51 6.44
N MET A 52 -7.01 10.48 5.83
CA MET A 52 -7.62 11.46 4.93
C MET A 52 -8.27 10.80 3.70
N LEU A 53 -7.56 9.84 3.08
CA LEU A 53 -8.03 9.14 1.89
C LEU A 53 -9.18 8.16 2.21
N LEU A 54 -9.07 7.41 3.30
CA LEU A 54 -10.11 6.46 3.71
C LEU A 54 -11.38 7.19 4.15
N GLU A 55 -11.27 8.31 4.85
CA GLU A 55 -12.42 9.14 5.20
C GLU A 55 -13.13 9.63 3.93
N GLU A 56 -12.38 10.16 2.95
CA GLU A 56 -12.93 10.61 1.67
C GLU A 56 -13.68 9.49 0.92
N ILE A 57 -13.05 8.31 0.79
CA ILE A 57 -13.62 7.17 0.07
C ILE A 57 -14.82 6.58 0.84
N SER A 58 -14.84 6.68 2.17
CA SER A 58 -15.93 6.15 2.99
C SER A 58 -17.29 6.76 2.65
N PHE A 59 -17.32 7.99 2.14
CA PHE A 59 -18.55 8.65 1.69
C PHE A 59 -19.23 7.97 0.47
N LEU A 60 -18.60 6.98 -0.16
CA LEU A 60 -19.26 6.10 -1.13
C LEU A 60 -20.33 5.22 -0.48
N GLU A 61 -20.23 4.96 0.83
CA GLU A 61 -21.24 4.25 1.60
C GLU A 61 -22.20 5.25 2.28
N PRO A 62 -23.46 5.37 1.82
CA PRO A 62 -24.40 6.33 2.37
C PRO A 62 -24.79 6.04 3.83
N ASN A 63 -24.83 4.77 4.25
CA ASN A 63 -25.21 4.41 5.60
C ASN A 63 -24.04 4.65 6.59
N ALA A 64 -24.25 5.48 7.61
CA ALA A 64 -23.19 5.88 8.54
C ALA A 64 -22.61 4.71 9.36
N GLU A 65 -23.44 3.75 9.80
CA GLU A 65 -22.98 2.59 10.57
C GLU A 65 -22.14 1.66 9.70
N ILE A 66 -22.64 1.33 8.50
CA ILE A 66 -21.94 0.48 7.54
C ILE A 66 -20.64 1.17 7.08
N ARG A 67 -20.67 2.49 6.89
CA ARG A 67 -19.50 3.29 6.51
C ARG A 67 -18.38 3.15 7.53
N ALA A 68 -18.71 3.31 8.81
CA ALA A 68 -17.73 3.20 9.88
C ALA A 68 -17.08 1.81 9.88
N LEU A 69 -17.88 0.74 9.74
CA LEU A 69 -17.39 -0.63 9.67
C LEU A 69 -16.48 -0.87 8.46
N LYS A 70 -16.93 -0.51 7.26
CA LYS A 70 -16.15 -0.66 6.02
C LYS A 70 -14.85 0.13 6.04
N ARG A 71 -14.86 1.33 6.65
CA ARG A 71 -13.66 2.15 6.80
C ARG A 71 -12.64 1.44 7.68
N ILE A 72 -13.06 0.91 8.83
CA ILE A 72 -12.18 0.17 9.76
C ILE A 72 -11.61 -1.08 9.08
N GLU A 73 -12.44 -1.85 8.40
CA GLU A 73 -12.01 -3.05 7.66
C GLU A 73 -10.99 -2.70 6.58
N PHE A 74 -11.26 -1.65 5.80
CA PHE A 74 -10.35 -1.25 4.72
C PHE A 74 -9.02 -0.70 5.28
N GLU A 75 -9.07 0.04 6.38
CA GLU A 75 -7.87 0.49 7.10
C GLU A 75 -7.02 -0.71 7.56
N GLN A 76 -7.64 -1.73 8.15
CA GLN A 76 -6.96 -2.96 8.55
C GLN A 76 -6.29 -3.65 7.36
N MET A 77 -6.95 -3.71 6.20
CA MET A 77 -6.36 -4.29 4.99
C MET A 77 -5.16 -3.47 4.47
N VAL A 78 -5.21 -2.13 4.56
CA VAL A 78 -4.09 -1.24 4.19
C VAL A 78 -2.88 -1.51 5.06
N TYR A 79 -3.04 -1.52 6.39
CA TYR A 79 -1.93 -1.80 7.30
C TYR A 79 -1.42 -3.23 7.18
N ASN A 80 -2.31 -4.21 7.00
CA ASN A 80 -1.91 -5.60 6.76
C ASN A 80 -1.06 -5.74 5.49
N SER A 81 -1.47 -5.08 4.40
CA SER A 81 -0.68 -5.06 3.16
C SER A 81 0.67 -4.35 3.35
N LEU A 82 0.71 -3.23 4.09
CA LEU A 82 1.95 -2.51 4.36
C LEU A 82 2.94 -3.37 5.17
N GLN A 83 2.45 -4.09 6.18
CA GLN A 83 3.27 -4.99 7.00
C GLN A 83 3.91 -6.08 6.15
N HIS A 84 3.12 -6.77 5.31
CA HIS A 84 3.66 -7.81 4.43
C HIS A 84 4.65 -7.25 3.40
N LEU A 85 4.34 -6.12 2.77
CA LEU A 85 5.26 -5.45 1.83
C LEU A 85 6.60 -5.14 2.49
N THR A 86 6.57 -4.59 3.70
CA THR A 86 7.78 -4.29 4.47
C THR A 86 8.61 -5.56 4.71
N SER A 87 7.97 -6.63 5.20
CA SER A 87 8.67 -7.89 5.46
C SER A 87 9.22 -8.56 4.20
N TYR A 88 8.50 -8.50 3.07
CA TYR A 88 8.96 -9.05 1.79
C TYR A 88 10.16 -8.27 1.24
N LEU A 89 10.14 -6.94 1.34
CA LEU A 89 11.27 -6.10 0.94
C LEU A 89 12.50 -6.35 1.83
N GLU A 90 12.30 -6.45 3.14
CA GLU A 90 13.37 -6.80 4.09
C GLU A 90 13.98 -8.16 3.77
N TYR A 91 13.16 -9.17 3.49
CA TYR A 91 13.65 -10.48 3.07
C TYR A 91 14.44 -10.41 1.76
N ALA A 92 13.88 -9.76 0.74
CA ALA A 92 14.50 -9.66 -0.58
C ALA A 92 15.84 -8.89 -0.57
N LEU A 93 15.97 -7.87 0.28
CA LEU A 93 17.22 -7.13 0.47
C LEU A 93 18.34 -8.00 1.06
N ASN A 94 18.00 -9.01 1.85
CA ASN A 94 18.95 -9.94 2.48
C ASN A 94 19.15 -11.22 1.66
N ALA A 95 18.24 -11.54 0.74
CA ALA A 95 18.33 -12.69 -0.13
C ALA A 95 19.37 -12.48 -1.25
N LYS A 96 20.14 -13.52 -1.57
CA LYS A 96 21.05 -13.48 -2.73
C LYS A 96 20.26 -13.81 -4.00
N PRO A 97 20.26 -12.95 -5.03
CA PRO A 97 19.60 -13.27 -6.29
C PRO A 97 20.25 -14.50 -6.93
N PRO A 98 19.48 -15.36 -7.61
CA PRO A 98 20.02 -16.52 -8.30
C PRO A 98 20.86 -16.08 -9.51
N ALA A 99 21.76 -16.97 -9.95
CA ALA A 99 22.56 -16.73 -11.15
C ALA A 99 21.73 -16.82 -12.45
N VAL A 100 20.59 -17.51 -12.40
CA VAL A 100 19.67 -17.72 -13.52
C VAL A 100 18.27 -17.33 -13.08
N LEU A 101 17.58 -16.55 -13.92
CA LEU A 101 16.19 -16.16 -13.72
C LEU A 101 15.28 -17.25 -14.29
N ASP A 102 14.83 -18.15 -13.42
CA ASP A 102 13.83 -19.15 -13.82
C ASP A 102 12.40 -18.65 -13.55
N PHE A 103 11.42 -19.43 -14.03
CA PHE A 103 10.00 -19.09 -13.88
C PHE A 103 9.59 -18.94 -12.41
N ILE A 104 10.06 -19.82 -11.53
CA ILE A 104 9.70 -19.81 -10.11
C ILE A 104 10.21 -18.52 -9.47
N TYR A 105 11.47 -18.16 -9.73
CA TYR A 105 12.04 -16.92 -9.22
C TYR A 105 11.27 -15.69 -9.71
N LEU A 106 10.91 -15.64 -10.99
CA LEU A 106 10.17 -14.50 -11.56
C LEU A 106 8.80 -14.30 -10.90
N GLU A 107 8.09 -15.37 -10.55
CA GLU A 107 6.83 -15.29 -9.79
C GLU A 107 7.07 -14.81 -8.35
N GLN A 108 8.18 -15.23 -7.72
CA GLN A 108 8.50 -14.88 -6.33
C GLN A 108 8.98 -13.43 -6.15
N VAL A 109 9.48 -12.77 -7.21
CA VAL A 109 9.97 -11.38 -7.12
C VAL A 109 8.91 -10.31 -7.38
N LEU A 110 7.63 -10.66 -7.48
CA LEU A 110 6.53 -9.69 -7.58
C LEU A 110 6.17 -9.09 -6.20
N LEU A 111 7.15 -8.45 -5.55
CA LEU A 111 7.09 -8.02 -4.15
C LEU A 111 5.98 -7.00 -3.89
N CYS A 112 5.79 -6.02 -4.79
CA CYS A 112 4.81 -4.94 -4.61
C CYS A 112 3.38 -5.34 -5.02
N GLY A 113 3.21 -6.50 -5.66
CA GLY A 113 1.92 -6.95 -6.20
C GLY A 113 1.38 -6.01 -7.28
N HIS A 114 0.05 -5.92 -7.38
CA HIS A 114 -0.62 -5.16 -8.45
C HIS A 114 -0.54 -3.64 -8.20
N PRO A 115 0.03 -2.83 -9.12
CA PRO A 115 0.33 -1.40 -8.89
C PRO A 115 -0.90 -0.49 -8.73
N PHE A 116 -2.09 -0.97 -9.10
CA PHE A 116 -3.35 -0.24 -8.98
C PHE A 116 -4.32 -0.80 -7.93
N HIS A 117 -3.88 -1.76 -7.11
CA HIS A 117 -4.70 -2.25 -6.00
C HIS A 117 -4.28 -1.52 -4.71
N PRO A 118 -5.23 -1.06 -3.87
CA PRO A 118 -4.89 -0.34 -2.63
C PRO A 118 -4.25 -1.23 -1.56
N THR A 119 -4.50 -2.54 -1.63
CA THR A 119 -4.06 -3.53 -0.62
C THR A 119 -3.45 -4.78 -1.29
N PRO A 120 -2.44 -4.63 -2.15
CA PRO A 120 -2.00 -5.68 -3.08
C PRO A 120 -1.41 -6.92 -2.40
N LYS A 121 -1.02 -6.82 -1.13
CA LYS A 121 -0.44 -7.90 -0.31
C LYS A 121 -1.20 -8.13 0.99
N SER A 122 -2.48 -7.74 1.07
CA SER A 122 -3.28 -8.12 2.24
C SER A 122 -3.58 -9.62 2.22
N LEU A 123 -3.31 -10.31 3.32
CA LEU A 123 -3.62 -11.73 3.54
C LEU A 123 -4.52 -11.88 4.77
N VAL A 124 -5.81 -11.59 4.59
CA VAL A 124 -6.79 -11.67 5.67
C VAL A 124 -6.89 -13.11 6.19
N GLY A 125 -6.79 -13.27 7.51
CA GLY A 125 -6.85 -14.58 8.17
C GLY A 125 -5.51 -15.31 8.27
N PHE A 126 -4.42 -14.77 7.69
CA PHE A 126 -3.08 -15.32 7.85
C PHE A 126 -2.37 -14.66 9.04
N SER A 127 -1.73 -15.48 9.86
CA SER A 127 -0.75 -14.99 10.83
C SER A 127 0.57 -14.62 10.13
N VAL A 128 1.46 -13.94 10.84
CA VAL A 128 2.83 -13.65 10.36
C VAL A 128 3.59 -14.94 10.03
N SER A 129 3.41 -15.99 10.84
CA SER A 129 3.97 -17.31 10.57
C SER A 129 3.37 -17.96 9.32
N ASP A 130 2.08 -17.79 9.07
CA ASP A 130 1.44 -18.31 7.85
C ASP A 130 2.00 -17.59 6.61
N SER A 131 2.13 -16.25 6.65
CA SER A 131 2.74 -15.54 5.53
C SER A 131 4.16 -16.04 5.26
N SER A 132 4.98 -16.22 6.30
CA SER A 132 6.35 -16.74 6.15
C SER A 132 6.39 -18.15 5.55
N ALA A 133 5.41 -18.99 5.88
CA ALA A 133 5.36 -20.38 5.45
C ALA A 133 4.76 -20.59 4.05
N TYR A 134 3.96 -19.65 3.55
CA TYR A 134 3.14 -19.86 2.35
C TYR A 134 3.30 -18.78 1.27
N SER A 135 3.84 -17.61 1.58
CA SER A 135 3.97 -16.52 0.61
C SER A 135 5.14 -16.78 -0.36
N PRO A 136 4.94 -16.71 -1.68
CA PRO A 136 6.00 -16.90 -2.66
C PRO A 136 7.14 -15.86 -2.51
N GLU A 137 6.84 -14.67 -1.99
CA GLU A 137 7.82 -13.60 -1.77
C GLU A 137 8.92 -13.99 -0.77
N PHE A 138 8.71 -15.02 0.05
CA PHE A 138 9.71 -15.63 0.92
C PHE A 138 10.47 -16.80 0.25
N GLY A 139 10.35 -16.97 -1.06
CA GLY A 139 11.00 -18.06 -1.79
C GLY A 139 10.31 -19.42 -1.60
N VAL A 140 9.12 -19.44 -0.97
CA VAL A 140 8.37 -20.69 -0.75
C VAL A 140 7.84 -21.20 -2.08
N ALA A 141 8.07 -22.49 -2.34
CA ALA A 141 7.44 -23.23 -3.43
C ALA A 141 6.90 -24.55 -2.89
N SER A 142 5.58 -24.79 -3.03
CA SER A 142 4.93 -26.04 -2.65
C SER A 142 4.96 -27.10 -3.76
N LEU A 143 5.54 -26.77 -4.92
CA LEU A 143 5.83 -27.72 -5.98
C LEU A 143 7.00 -28.61 -5.55
N SER A 144 6.67 -29.72 -4.89
CA SER A 144 7.52 -30.91 -4.89
C SER A 144 7.81 -31.25 -6.34
N ALA A 145 9.06 -31.02 -6.77
CA ALA A 145 9.58 -31.51 -8.04
C ALA A 145 9.72 -33.04 -7.94
N ALA A 146 8.58 -33.73 -7.96
CA ALA A 146 8.48 -35.10 -8.44
C ALA A 146 8.00 -35.01 -9.89
N LEU A 147 8.89 -34.57 -10.78
CA LEU A 147 8.79 -34.91 -12.19
C LEU A 147 9.77 -36.08 -12.43
N PRO A 148 9.30 -37.19 -13.03
CA PRO A 148 10.06 -38.42 -13.20
C PRO A 148 11.29 -38.27 -14.12
#